data_AF-A0A7C6C6N2-F1
#
_entry.id   AF-A0A7C6C6N2-F1
#
_cell.length_a   1.000
_cell.length_b   1.000
_cell.length_c   1.000
_cell.angle_alpha   90.00
_cell.angle_beta   90.00
_cell.angle_gamma   90.00
#
_symmetry.space_group_name_H-M   'P 1'
#
loop_
_entity.id
_entity.type
_entity.pdbx_description
1 polymer ?
#
loop_
_entity_poly.entity_id
_entity_poly.type
_entity_poly.pdbx_seq_one_letter_code
_entity_poly.pdbx_strand_id
1 'polypeptide(L)'
;MKIDLSFLTDAIISDAYEIRNKGLVFTSFFVVLFGPLIEELGFRFALSFKRVHIFISVSVLSFMFLSLWLGRGFFADILFKALISLLIGSATLLVNQKRYDIVQQKYGLQIIWLTIMLFGFSHIVNYKIENFMQIPIALMMCLPQVLMGIVFTYIRLNLGFLFGLLLHSLINGISFSFSLLVT
;
A
#
# COMPACT_ATOMS: atom_id res chain seq x y z
N MET A 1 -28.24 8.20 3.28
CA MET A 1 -27.56 6.96 3.70
C MET A 1 -26.22 7.35 4.29
N LYS A 2 -26.05 7.32 5.62
CA LYS A 2 -24.72 7.50 6.23
C LYS A 2 -23.97 6.19 6.05
N ILE A 3 -22.95 6.18 5.20
CA ILE A 3 -22.03 5.05 5.15
C ILE A 3 -21.21 5.17 6.43
N ASP A 4 -21.40 4.24 7.36
CA ASP A 4 -20.60 4.18 8.58
C ASP A 4 -19.21 3.67 8.22
N LEU A 5 -18.24 4.58 8.17
CA LEU A 5 -16.83 4.29 7.87
C LEU A 5 -16.01 4.06 9.14
N SER A 6 -16.65 4.02 10.33
CA SER A 6 -15.97 3.83 11.61
C SER A 6 -15.13 2.55 11.65
N PHE A 7 -15.63 1.48 11.04
CA PHE A 7 -14.92 0.19 10.98
C PHE A 7 -13.55 0.28 10.27
N LEU A 8 -13.37 1.18 9.30
CA LEU A 8 -12.08 1.37 8.63
C LEU A 8 -11.08 2.07 9.55
N THR A 9 -11.56 3.09 10.27
CA THR A 9 -10.72 3.82 11.24
C THR A 9 -10.39 2.96 12.46
N ASP A 10 -11.32 2.13 12.93
CA ASP A 10 -11.13 1.28 14.10
C ASP A 10 -10.08 0.20 13.85
N ALA A 11 -10.09 -0.41 12.66
CA ALA A 11 -9.07 -1.35 12.21
C ALA A 11 -7.65 -0.75 12.30
N ILE A 12 -7.50 0.46 11.77
CA ILE A 12 -6.20 1.15 11.68
C ILE A 12 -5.75 1.64 13.06
N ILE A 13 -6.67 2.15 13.87
CA ILE A 13 -6.38 2.57 15.25
C ILE A 13 -5.92 1.37 16.08
N SER A 14 -6.59 0.22 15.93
CA SER A 14 -6.21 -1.03 16.59
C SER A 14 -4.79 -1.46 16.19
N ASP A 15 -4.46 -1.44 14.90
CA ASP A 15 -3.12 -1.77 14.42
C ASP A 15 -2.06 -0.79 14.94
N ALA A 16 -2.33 0.51 14.88
CA ALA A 16 -1.43 1.55 15.36
C ALA A 16 -1.16 1.40 16.86
N TYR A 17 -2.20 1.07 17.64
CA TYR A 17 -2.07 0.78 19.07
C TYR A 17 -1.23 -0.48 19.33
N GLU A 18 -1.48 -1.57 18.59
CA GLU A 18 -0.71 -2.81 18.72
C GLU A 18 0.78 -2.60 18.39
N ILE A 19 1.08 -1.87 17.32
CA ILE A 19 2.45 -1.57 16.90
C ILE A 19 3.15 -0.71 17.96
N ARG A 20 2.49 0.36 18.43
CA ARG A 20 3.05 1.28 19.43
C ARG A 20 3.33 0.58 20.75
N ASN A 21 2.46 -0.33 21.18
CA ASN A 21 2.63 -1.10 22.42
C ASN A 21 3.83 -2.05 22.39
N LYS A 22 4.28 -2.49 21.21
CA LYS A 22 5.49 -3.30 21.05
C LYS A 22 6.79 -2.48 21.19
N GLY A 23 6.68 -1.16 21.39
CA GLY A 23 7.78 -0.27 21.69
C GLY A 23 8.33 0.48 20.47
N LEU A 24 9.22 1.45 20.74
CA LEU A 24 9.75 2.36 19.73
C LEU A 24 10.53 1.62 18.63
N VAL A 25 11.41 0.69 19.00
CA VAL A 25 12.24 -0.06 18.05
C VAL A 25 11.37 -0.85 17.06
N PHE A 26 10.35 -1.55 17.57
CA PHE A 26 9.41 -2.29 16.72
C PHE A 26 8.61 -1.35 15.82
N THR A 27 8.13 -0.23 16.37
CA THR A 27 7.40 0.80 15.61
C THR A 27 8.25 1.36 14.48
N SER A 28 9.51 1.73 14.76
CA SER A 28 10.46 2.22 13.76
C SER A 28 10.66 1.19 12.65
N PHE A 29 10.93 -0.07 12.99
CA PHE A 29 11.07 -1.14 11.99
C PHE A 29 9.83 -1.25 11.11
N PHE A 30 8.64 -1.23 11.73
CA PHE A 30 7.39 -1.40 11.00
C PHE A 30 7.10 -0.24 10.06
N VAL A 31 7.21 1.00 10.53
CA VAL A 31 6.88 2.21 9.74
C VAL A 31 7.94 2.51 8.68
N VAL A 32 9.22 2.33 9.02
CA VAL A 32 10.35 2.74 8.18
C VAL A 32 10.71 1.67 7.16
N LEU A 33 10.54 0.39 7.47
CA LEU A 33 10.96 -0.69 6.56
C LEU A 33 9.80 -1.57 6.12
N PHE A 34 9.01 -2.10 7.05
CA PHE A 34 7.98 -3.08 6.72
C PHE A 34 6.83 -2.48 5.90
N GLY A 35 6.34 -1.30 6.27
CA GLY A 35 5.31 -0.56 5.52
C GLY A 35 5.75 -0.31 4.07
N PRO A 36 6.88 0.39 3.84
CA PRO A 36 7.44 0.59 2.50
C PRO A 36 7.63 -0.71 1.71
N LEU A 37 8.08 -1.79 2.36
CA LEU A 37 8.22 -3.10 1.71
C LEU A 37 6.87 -3.61 1.18
N ILE A 38 5.84 -3.60 2.02
CA ILE A 38 4.48 -4.03 1.64
C ILE A 38 3.94 -3.16 0.50
N GLU A 39 4.12 -1.84 0.57
CA GLU A 39 3.65 -0.91 -0.46
C GLU A 39 4.39 -1.05 -1.79
N GLU A 40 5.70 -1.30 -1.77
CA GLU A 40 6.47 -1.55 -2.99
C GLU A 40 6.13 -2.91 -3.61
N LEU A 41 5.93 -3.96 -2.80
CA LEU A 41 5.45 -5.25 -3.28
C LEU A 41 4.02 -5.17 -3.83
N GLY A 42 3.14 -4.42 -3.17
CA GLY A 42 1.74 -4.26 -3.57
C GLY A 42 1.58 -3.44 -4.84
N PHE A 43 2.13 -2.23 -4.90
CA PHE A 43 1.84 -1.28 -5.98
C PHE A 43 2.86 -1.30 -7.13
N ARG A 44 4.13 -1.70 -6.88
CA ARG A 44 5.23 -1.51 -7.85
C ARG A 44 5.67 -2.79 -8.54
N PHE A 45 5.50 -3.96 -7.91
CA PHE A 45 5.91 -5.23 -8.52
C PHE A 45 5.15 -5.53 -9.82
N ALA A 46 3.83 -5.28 -9.87
CA ALA A 46 3.02 -5.49 -11.06
C ALA A 46 3.50 -4.68 -12.29
N LEU A 47 4.19 -3.55 -12.09
CA LEU A 47 4.69 -2.69 -13.16
C LEU A 47 5.79 -3.32 -14.02
N SER A 48 6.36 -4.44 -13.58
CA SER A 48 7.30 -5.24 -14.37
C SER A 48 6.63 -6.22 -15.34
N PHE A 49 5.31 -6.40 -15.22
CA PHE A 49 4.48 -7.32 -16.01
C PHE A 49 4.93 -8.79 -16.02
N LYS A 50 5.85 -9.18 -15.15
CA LYS A 50 6.25 -10.58 -14.95
C LYS A 50 5.17 -11.32 -14.16
N ARG A 51 4.80 -12.53 -14.59
CA ARG A 51 3.78 -13.37 -13.91
C ARG A 51 3.94 -13.44 -12.40
N VAL A 52 5.15 -13.75 -11.92
CA VAL A 52 5.43 -13.89 -10.48
C VAL A 52 5.28 -12.56 -9.75
N HIS A 53 5.65 -11.43 -10.38
CA HIS A 53 5.53 -10.13 -9.75
C HIS A 53 4.07 -9.68 -9.67
N ILE A 54 3.26 -9.99 -10.68
CA ILE A 54 1.81 -9.76 -10.64
C ILE A 54 1.16 -10.60 -9.54
N PHE A 55 1.54 -11.88 -9.42
CA PHE A 55 1.10 -12.75 -8.33
C PHE A 55 1.38 -12.13 -6.95
N ILE A 56 2.61 -11.68 -6.72
CA ILE A 56 3.01 -11.04 -5.44
C ILE A 56 2.17 -9.78 -5.19
N SER A 57 2.09 -8.89 -6.18
CA SER A 57 1.36 -7.63 -6.08
C SER A 57 -0.12 -7.85 -5.76
N VAL A 58 -0.79 -8.74 -6.49
CA VAL A 58 -2.21 -9.04 -6.27
C VAL A 58 -2.44 -9.71 -4.91
N SER A 59 -1.54 -10.59 -4.48
CA SER A 59 -1.61 -11.23 -3.15
C SER A 59 -1.49 -10.18 -2.03
N VAL A 60 -0.54 -9.26 -2.15
CA VAL A 60 -0.34 -8.20 -1.14
C VAL A 60 -1.51 -7.22 -1.12
N LEU A 61 -1.96 -6.74 -2.28
CA LEU A 61 -3.10 -5.81 -2.36
C LEU A 61 -4.39 -6.45 -1.85
N SER A 62 -4.60 -7.75 -2.13
CA SER A 62 -5.76 -8.49 -1.63
C SER A 62 -5.69 -8.65 -0.10
N PHE A 63 -4.51 -8.89 0.47
CA PHE A 63 -4.32 -8.93 1.92
C PHE A 63 -4.64 -7.57 2.58
N MET A 64 -4.13 -6.47 2.01
CA MET A 64 -4.41 -5.11 2.49
C MET A 64 -5.90 -4.79 2.41
N PHE A 65 -6.53 -5.11 1.28
CA PHE A 65 -7.96 -4.90 1.08
C PHE A 65 -8.80 -5.69 2.08
N LEU A 66 -8.50 -6.98 2.31
CA LEU A 66 -9.20 -7.80 3.30
C LEU A 66 -9.04 -7.26 4.73
N SER A 67 -7.86 -6.75 5.07
CA SER A 67 -7.59 -6.18 6.41
C SER A 67 -8.45 -4.93 6.68
N LEU A 68 -8.66 -4.10 5.66
CA LEU A 68 -9.55 -2.94 5.73
C LEU A 68 -11.02 -3.36 5.69
N TRP A 69 -11.41 -4.22 4.74
CA TRP A 69 -12.80 -4.62 4.51
C TRP A 69 -13.43 -5.31 5.71
N LEU A 70 -12.67 -6.15 6.42
CA LEU A 70 -13.15 -6.85 7.61
C LEU A 70 -13.21 -5.95 8.85
N GLY A 71 -12.58 -4.77 8.85
CA GLY A 71 -12.57 -3.84 9.98
C GLY A 71 -11.80 -4.35 11.21
N ARG A 72 -10.95 -5.36 11.06
CA ARG A 72 -10.25 -6.03 12.18
C ARG A 72 -8.75 -5.73 12.27
N GLY A 73 -8.24 -4.88 11.38
CA GLY A 73 -6.83 -4.54 11.31
C GLY A 73 -5.99 -5.59 10.58
N PHE A 74 -4.70 -5.30 10.44
CA PHE A 74 -3.66 -6.05 9.76
C PHE A 74 -3.30 -7.34 10.51
N PHE A 75 -3.20 -7.32 11.84
CA PHE A 75 -2.72 -8.47 12.61
C PHE A 75 -3.82 -9.51 12.93
N ALA A 76 -5.08 -9.11 13.01
CA ALA A 76 -6.18 -10.04 13.25
C ALA A 76 -6.40 -10.98 12.05
N ASP A 77 -6.73 -12.24 12.31
CA ASP A 77 -7.06 -13.25 11.29
C ASP A 77 -5.98 -13.40 10.19
N ILE A 78 -4.70 -13.16 10.53
CA ILE A 78 -3.59 -13.08 9.57
C ILE A 78 -3.47 -14.32 8.67
N LEU A 79 -3.61 -15.53 9.23
CA LEU A 79 -3.52 -16.78 8.47
C LEU A 79 -4.67 -16.91 7.47
N PHE A 80 -5.90 -16.58 7.88
CA PHE A 80 -7.07 -16.63 7.01
C PHE A 80 -6.94 -15.64 5.86
N LYS A 81 -6.58 -14.38 6.16
CA LYS A 81 -6.37 -13.35 5.13
C LYS A 81 -5.22 -13.70 4.19
N ALA A 82 -4.12 -14.25 4.71
CA ALA A 82 -2.97 -14.67 3.91
C ALA A 82 -3.33 -15.83 2.97
N LEU A 83 -4.09 -16.83 3.46
CA LEU A 83 -4.53 -17.95 2.62
C LEU A 83 -5.43 -17.46 1.48
N ILE A 84 -6.43 -16.63 1.77
CA ILE A 84 -7.32 -16.09 0.75
C ILE A 84 -6.55 -15.22 -0.24
N SER A 85 -5.65 -14.36 0.25
CA SER A 85 -4.92 -13.45 -0.63
C SER A 85 -3.96 -14.19 -1.56
N LEU A 86 -3.30 -15.26 -1.07
CA LEU A 86 -2.49 -16.15 -1.89
C LEU A 86 -3.32 -16.94 -2.89
N LEU A 87 -4.53 -17.38 -2.54
CA LEU A 87 -5.45 -18.03 -3.48
C LEU A 87 -5.84 -17.07 -4.61
N ILE A 88 -6.25 -15.83 -4.29
CA ILE A 88 -6.58 -14.80 -5.28
C ILE A 88 -5.37 -14.50 -6.17
N GLY A 89 -4.18 -14.32 -5.56
CA GLY A 89 -2.94 -14.13 -6.30
C GLY A 89 -2.65 -15.31 -7.24
N SER A 90 -2.79 -16.56 -6.75
CA SER A 90 -2.46 -17.76 -7.53
C SER A 90 -3.30 -17.90 -8.80
N ALA A 91 -4.53 -17.40 -8.80
CA ALA A 91 -5.37 -17.36 -10.01
C ALA A 91 -4.71 -16.54 -11.13
N THR A 92 -3.92 -15.52 -10.80
CA THR A 92 -3.18 -14.72 -11.80
C THR A 92 -2.09 -15.53 -12.49
N LEU A 93 -1.51 -16.54 -11.83
CA LEU A 93 -0.50 -17.41 -12.42
C LEU A 93 -1.09 -18.27 -13.55
N LEU A 94 -2.41 -18.45 -13.64
CA LEU A 94 -3.06 -19.16 -14.75
C LEU A 94 -2.97 -18.37 -16.07
N VAL A 95 -2.72 -17.06 -16.01
CA VAL A 95 -2.59 -16.19 -17.19
C VAL A 95 -1.18 -16.34 -17.78
N ASN A 96 -1.09 -16.60 -19.09
CA ASN A 96 0.19 -16.75 -19.79
C ASN A 96 0.94 -15.40 -19.87
N GLN A 97 2.28 -15.44 -19.78
CA GLN A 97 3.17 -14.26 -19.87
C GLN A 97 2.85 -13.41 -21.12
N LYS A 98 2.59 -14.05 -22.27
CA LYS A 98 2.24 -13.34 -23.51
C LYS A 98 1.05 -12.37 -23.36
N ARG A 99 0.06 -12.71 -22.52
CA ARG A 99 -1.08 -11.82 -22.28
C ARG A 99 -0.66 -10.59 -21.46
N TYR A 100 0.23 -10.76 -20.49
CA TYR A 100 0.78 -9.63 -19.74
C TYR A 100 1.63 -8.73 -20.61
N ASP A 101 2.41 -9.28 -21.53
CA ASP A 101 3.19 -8.49 -22.48
C ASP A 101 2.28 -7.66 -23.40
N ILE A 102 1.17 -8.25 -23.90
CA ILE A 102 0.15 -7.51 -24.68
C ILE A 102 -0.46 -6.37 -23.85
N VAL A 103 -0.80 -6.63 -22.58
CA VAL A 103 -1.36 -5.61 -21.68
C VAL A 103 -0.33 -4.51 -21.41
N GLN A 104 0.93 -4.84 -21.21
CA GLN A 104 2.01 -3.87 -21.02
C GLN A 104 2.12 -2.93 -22.23
N GLN A 105 2.12 -3.49 -23.45
CA GLN A 105 2.24 -2.70 -24.67
C GLN A 105 1.03 -1.79 -24.90
N LYS A 106 -0.18 -2.27 -24.56
CA LYS A 106 -1.42 -1.52 -24.82
C LYS A 106 -1.80 -0.53 -23.71
N TYR A 107 -1.51 -0.87 -22.46
CA TYR A 107 -2.03 -0.19 -21.27
C TYR A 107 -0.96 0.16 -20.21
N GLY A 108 0.33 -0.01 -20.52
CA GLY A 108 1.41 0.17 -19.53
C GLY A 108 1.40 1.54 -18.86
N LEU A 109 1.21 2.62 -19.62
CA LEU A 109 1.16 3.99 -19.09
C LEU A 109 -0.05 4.21 -18.16
N GLN A 110 -1.22 3.69 -18.55
CA GLN A 110 -2.45 3.80 -17.77
C GLN A 110 -2.31 3.03 -16.45
N ILE A 111 -1.67 1.85 -16.47
CA ILE A 111 -1.41 1.05 -15.28
C ILE A 111 -0.42 1.77 -14.35
N ILE A 112 0.63 2.40 -14.89
CA ILE A 112 1.56 3.22 -14.10
C ILE A 112 0.79 4.32 -13.35
N TRP A 113 0.00 5.14 -14.06
CA TRP A 113 -0.78 6.20 -13.41
C TRP A 113 -1.81 5.66 -12.42
N LEU A 114 -2.48 4.55 -12.74
CA LEU A 114 -3.42 3.91 -11.83
C LEU A 114 -2.72 3.49 -10.53
N THR A 115 -1.56 2.84 -10.60
CA THR A 115 -0.82 2.43 -9.39
C THR A 115 -0.32 3.61 -8.56
N ILE A 116 0.11 4.71 -9.20
CA ILE A 116 0.50 5.95 -8.52
C ILE A 116 -0.68 6.54 -7.75
N MET A 117 -1.85 6.62 -8.40
CA MET A 117 -3.05 7.19 -7.81
C MET A 117 -3.61 6.31 -6.69
N LEU A 118 -3.63 4.99 -6.88
CA LEU A 118 -4.04 4.04 -5.84
C LEU A 118 -3.12 4.10 -4.62
N PHE A 119 -1.80 4.18 -4.81
CA PHE A 119 -0.85 4.36 -3.72
C PHE A 119 -1.06 5.69 -2.99
N GLY A 120 -1.14 6.81 -3.73
CA GLY A 120 -1.29 8.11 -3.11
C GLY A 120 -2.59 8.22 -2.31
N PHE A 121 -3.70 7.80 -2.90
CA PHE A 121 -5.02 7.92 -2.27
C PHE A 121 -5.37 6.80 -1.29
N SER A 122 -4.65 5.67 -1.26
CA SER A 122 -4.85 4.69 -0.19
C SER A 122 -4.55 5.29 1.19
N HIS A 123 -3.73 6.34 1.26
CA HIS A 123 -3.41 7.06 2.49
C HIS A 123 -4.58 7.90 3.03
N ILE A 124 -5.70 8.00 2.30
CA ILE A 124 -6.91 8.67 2.80
C ILE A 124 -7.39 8.06 4.12
N VAL A 125 -7.11 6.77 4.32
CA VAL A 125 -7.49 6.01 5.52
C VAL A 125 -6.79 6.48 6.79
N ASN A 126 -5.71 7.27 6.66
CA ASN A 126 -5.01 7.87 7.81
C ASN A 126 -5.73 9.10 8.37
N TYR A 127 -6.78 9.59 7.69
CA TYR A 127 -7.55 10.74 8.13
C TYR A 127 -8.89 10.29 8.72
N LYS A 128 -9.28 10.90 9.84
CA LYS A 128 -10.62 10.71 10.41
C LYS A 128 -11.63 11.51 9.58
N ILE A 129 -12.45 10.80 8.81
CA ILE A 129 -13.50 11.39 7.95
C ILE A 129 -14.85 11.17 8.62
N GLU A 130 -15.44 12.25 9.14
CA GLU A 130 -16.75 12.24 9.82
C GLU A 130 -17.89 12.66 8.87
N ASN A 131 -17.57 13.39 7.80
CA ASN A 131 -18.54 13.87 6.83
C ASN A 131 -17.97 13.81 5.40
N PHE A 132 -18.83 13.50 4.42
CA PHE A 132 -18.50 13.49 2.98
C PHE A 132 -17.84 14.79 2.48
N MET A 133 -18.18 15.94 3.08
CA MET A 133 -17.56 17.23 2.73
C MET A 133 -16.05 17.29 3.02
N GLN A 134 -15.53 16.39 3.87
CA GLN A 134 -14.10 16.31 4.19
C GLN A 134 -13.32 15.46 3.16
N ILE A 135 -13.99 14.65 2.33
CA ILE A 135 -13.32 13.77 1.36
C ILE A 135 -12.46 14.55 0.36
N PRO A 136 -12.94 15.65 -0.27
CA PRO A 136 -12.11 16.43 -1.18
C PRO A 136 -10.84 16.99 -0.52
N ILE A 137 -10.96 17.42 0.74
CA ILE A 137 -9.82 17.92 1.52
C ILE A 137 -8.85 16.77 1.82
N ALA A 138 -9.35 15.61 2.24
CA ALA A 138 -8.52 14.44 2.52
C ALA A 138 -7.77 13.95 1.27
N LEU A 139 -8.40 13.99 0.09
CA LEU A 139 -7.74 13.70 -1.19
C LEU A 139 -6.64 14.72 -1.51
N MET A 140 -6.89 16.02 -1.26
CA MET A 140 -5.87 17.06 -1.43
C MET A 140 -4.68 16.86 -0.50
N MET A 141 -4.93 16.43 0.74
CA MET A 141 -3.90 16.10 1.72
C MET A 141 -3.10 14.82 1.36
N CYS A 142 -3.58 14.02 0.41
CA CYS A 142 -2.89 12.86 -0.15
C CYS A 142 -2.01 13.20 -1.37
N LEU A 143 -2.04 14.44 -1.88
CA LEU A 143 -1.23 14.83 -3.03
C LEU A 143 0.29 14.69 -2.82
N PRO A 144 0.87 14.96 -1.64
CA PRO A 144 2.27 14.65 -1.38
C PRO A 144 2.60 13.17 -1.63
N GLN A 145 1.71 12.26 -1.25
CA GLN A 145 1.86 10.82 -1.45
C GLN A 145 1.72 10.44 -2.92
N VAL A 146 0.84 11.11 -3.68
CA VAL A 146 0.78 10.96 -5.15
C VAL A 146 2.10 11.39 -5.80
N LEU A 147 2.65 12.55 -5.42
CA LEU A 147 3.94 13.03 -5.91
C LEU A 147 5.08 12.06 -5.59
N MET A 148 5.10 11.54 -4.35
CA MET A 148 6.07 10.51 -3.97
C MET A 148 5.85 9.21 -4.75
N GLY A 149 4.60 8.85 -5.04
CA GLY A 149 4.26 7.73 -5.90
C GLY A 149 4.89 7.83 -7.29
N ILE A 150 4.90 9.04 -7.89
CA ILE A 150 5.58 9.31 -9.17
C ILE A 150 7.09 9.06 -9.04
N VAL A 151 7.73 9.63 -8.01
CA VAL A 151 9.18 9.48 -7.78
C VAL A 151 9.56 8.02 -7.56
N PHE A 152 8.87 7.30 -6.67
CA PHE A 152 9.14 5.90 -6.40
C PHE A 152 8.93 5.03 -7.64
N THR A 153 7.91 5.31 -8.44
CA THR A 153 7.67 4.59 -9.69
C THR A 153 8.79 4.83 -10.70
N TYR A 154 9.24 6.07 -10.85
CA TYR A 154 10.38 6.39 -11.70
C TYR A 154 11.64 5.62 -11.28
N ILE A 155 11.98 5.65 -9.98
CA ILE A 155 13.14 4.92 -9.44
C ILE A 155 12.99 3.41 -9.64
N ARG A 156 11.80 2.85 -9.40
CA ARG A 156 11.53 1.41 -9.59
C ARG A 156 11.77 0.95 -11.02
N LEU A 157 11.35 1.74 -12.00
CA LEU A 157 11.42 1.40 -13.42
C LEU A 157 12.84 1.60 -13.99
N ASN A 158 13.60 2.57 -13.48
CA ASN A 158 14.93 2.89 -14.01
C ASN A 158 16.07 2.22 -13.23
N LEU A 159 15.97 2.11 -11.90
CA LEU A 159 17.03 1.59 -11.02
C LEU A 159 16.68 0.23 -10.40
N GLY A 160 15.40 -0.15 -10.38
CA GLY A 160 14.94 -1.43 -9.87
C GLY A 160 14.34 -1.35 -8.46
N PHE A 161 13.92 -2.50 -7.95
CA PHE A 161 13.15 -2.60 -6.70
C PHE A 161 13.94 -2.13 -5.48
N LEU A 162 15.19 -2.57 -5.34
CA LEU A 162 15.98 -2.29 -4.14
C LEU A 162 16.18 -0.79 -3.94
N PHE A 163 16.49 -0.05 -5.00
CA PHE A 163 16.65 1.40 -4.93
C PHE A 163 15.34 2.12 -4.62
N GLY A 164 14.22 1.65 -5.18
CA GLY A 164 12.89 2.17 -4.84
C GLY A 164 12.56 1.98 -3.36
N LEU A 165 12.77 0.76 -2.85
CA LEU A 165 12.55 0.43 -1.45
C LEU A 165 13.46 1.22 -0.50
N LEU A 166 14.75 1.36 -0.82
CA LEU A 166 15.69 2.12 0.01
C LEU A 166 15.30 3.59 0.07
N LEU A 167 14.95 4.21 -1.06
CA LEU A 167 14.51 5.61 -1.09
C LEU A 167 13.20 5.78 -0.30
N HIS A 168 12.24 4.88 -0.48
CA HIS A 168 10.98 4.91 0.23
C HIS A 168 11.18 4.77 1.75
N SER A 169 12.01 3.79 2.16
CA SER A 169 12.35 3.59 3.56
C SER A 169 13.08 4.79 4.16
N LEU A 170 13.99 5.42 3.40
CA LEU A 170 14.69 6.63 3.83
C LEU A 170 13.70 7.78 4.08
N ILE A 171 12.77 8.02 3.15
CA ILE A 171 11.80 9.11 3.27
C ILE A 171 10.84 8.85 4.43
N ASN A 172 10.32 7.62 4.59
CA ASN A 172 9.51 7.26 5.75
C ASN A 172 10.29 7.38 7.05
N GLY A 173 11.58 7.03 7.06
CA GLY A 173 12.47 7.20 8.20
C GLY A 173 12.64 8.66 8.62
N ILE A 174 12.83 9.56 7.64
CA ILE A 174 12.91 11.00 7.90
C ILE A 174 11.57 11.50 8.46
N SER A 175 10.45 11.19 7.80
CA SER A 175 9.11 11.61 8.26
C SER A 175 8.79 11.08 9.66
N PHE A 176 9.11 9.82 9.95
CA PHE A 176 8.91 9.23 11.26
C PHE A 176 9.79 9.90 12.33
N SER A 177 11.05 10.18 12.02
CA SER A 177 11.96 10.88 12.93
C SER A 177 11.46 12.28 13.28
N PHE A 178 10.94 13.02 12.29
CA PHE A 178 10.28 14.30 12.55
C PHE A 178 9.06 14.16 13.44
N SER A 179 8.25 13.11 13.26
CA SER A 179 7.06 12.89 14.11
C SER A 179 7.42 12.68 15.58
N LEU A 180 8.57 12.07 15.87
CA LEU A 180 9.09 11.86 17.23
C LEU A 180 9.62 13.14 17.89
N LEU A 181 10.02 14.15 17.10
CA LEU A 181 10.53 15.42 17.63
C LEU A 181 9.42 16.40 17.99
N VAL A 182 8.24 16.23 17.41
CA VAL A 182 7.07 17.13 17.56
C VAL A 182 6.05 16.55 18.55
N THR A 183 6.26 15.33 19.04
CA THR A 183 5.44 14.67 20.07
C THR A 183 6.09 14.70 21.44
#